data_AF-A0A4Y9YKZ3-F1
#
_entry.id   AF-A0A4Y9YKZ3-F1
#
_cell.length_a   1.000
_cell.length_b   1.000
_cell.length_c   1.000
_cell.angle_alpha   90.00
_cell.angle_beta   90.00
_cell.angle_gamma   90.00
#
_symmetry.space_group_name_H-M   'P 1'
#
loop_
_entity.id
_entity.type
_entity.pdbx_description
1 polymer ?
#
loop_
_entity_poly.entity_id
_entity_poly.type
_entity_poly.pdbx_seq_one_letter_code
_entity_poly.pdbx_strand_id
1 'polypeptide(L)'
;MDFVDDQRPRGLRVLLDTGSSVSYLPSPFVEQFCSDVYYDGETPVEVLMSEKFPNTYKVPAWVESDERKVEVLYEFEGAGGRSVQVSGPFEKFFYQKNPTRSGPHRPLEGLMFPQRRSDSHGVFGLNFFQSMYVSLHQAKNGLDFVRMAAQWPENFKTDLRDYEITGLSAT
;
A
#
# COMPACT_ATOMS: atom_id res chain seq x y z
N MET A 1 -13.25 2.50 3.22
CA MET A 1 -12.92 1.82 4.47
C MET A 1 -12.05 2.77 5.26
N ASP A 2 -12.52 3.22 6.41
CA ASP A 2 -11.86 4.31 7.16
C ASP A 2 -10.92 3.76 8.23
N PHE A 3 -9.77 4.42 8.41
CA PHE A 3 -8.77 4.08 9.44
C PHE A 3 -9.06 4.72 10.80
N VAL A 4 -10.27 5.23 11.01
CA VAL A 4 -10.70 5.88 12.25
C VAL A 4 -11.38 4.82 13.13
N ASP A 5 -10.74 4.50 14.25
CA ASP A 5 -11.29 3.68 15.33
C ASP A 5 -11.29 4.55 16.61
N ASP A 6 -12.08 4.19 17.62
CA ASP A 6 -12.17 4.84 18.92
C ASP A 6 -10.79 4.99 19.60
N GLN A 7 -9.82 4.14 19.25
CA GLN A 7 -8.44 4.23 19.72
C GLN A 7 -7.54 5.17 18.91
N ARG A 8 -7.98 5.63 17.73
CA ARG A 8 -7.21 6.46 16.79
C ARG A 8 -8.10 7.57 16.20
N PRO A 9 -8.53 8.56 17.01
CA PRO A 9 -9.43 9.63 16.58
C PRO A 9 -8.82 10.58 15.53
N ARG A 10 -7.51 10.48 15.26
CA ARG A 10 -6.78 11.24 14.23
C ARG A 10 -6.34 10.38 13.04
N GLY A 11 -6.86 9.16 12.91
CA GLY A 11 -6.46 8.21 11.87
C GLY A 11 -5.13 7.49 12.13
N LEU A 12 -4.62 6.84 11.08
CA LEU A 12 -3.38 6.04 11.13
C LEU A 12 -2.15 6.91 10.85
N ARG A 13 -1.15 6.89 11.75
CA ARG A 13 0.19 7.37 11.42
C ARG A 13 0.90 6.32 10.56
N VAL A 14 1.49 6.74 9.45
CA VAL A 14 2.24 5.86 8.55
C VAL A 14 3.65 6.40 8.37
N LEU A 15 4.63 5.49 8.50
CA LEU A 15 6.03 5.76 8.16
C LEU A 15 6.28 5.41 6.69
N LEU A 16 6.87 6.34 5.94
CA LEU A 16 7.36 6.08 4.58
C LEU A 16 8.79 5.55 4.69
N ASP A 17 9.00 4.25 4.44
CA ASP A 17 10.26 3.57 4.71
C ASP A 17 10.78 2.79 3.49
N THR A 18 11.77 3.35 2.80
CA THR A 18 12.43 2.67 1.67
C THR A 18 13.36 1.53 2.10
N GLY A 19 13.67 1.42 3.40
CA GLY A 19 14.40 0.30 3.99
C GLY A 19 13.51 -0.93 4.27
N SER A 20 12.19 -0.75 4.30
CA SER A 20 11.23 -1.85 4.44
C SER A 20 10.82 -2.37 3.07
N SER A 21 10.97 -3.67 2.80
CA SER A 21 10.53 -4.25 1.52
C SER A 21 9.01 -4.29 1.36
N VAL A 22 8.28 -4.37 2.48
CA VAL A 22 6.82 -4.54 2.50
C VAL A 22 6.16 -3.45 3.32
N SER A 23 4.89 -3.20 3.01
CA SER A 23 4.03 -2.33 3.80
C SER A 23 3.37 -3.12 4.92
N TYR A 24 3.34 -2.53 6.11
CA TYR A 24 2.70 -3.07 7.30
C TYR A 24 1.48 -2.20 7.65
N LEU A 25 0.28 -2.77 7.53
CA LEU A 25 -0.98 -2.06 7.76
C LEU A 25 -1.66 -2.54 9.06
N PRO A 26 -2.55 -1.76 9.70
CA PRO A 26 -3.29 -2.21 10.88
C PRO A 26 -3.88 -3.61 10.71
N SER A 27 -3.67 -4.51 11.68
CA SER A 27 -4.20 -5.88 11.59
C SER A 27 -5.72 -5.92 11.32
N PRO A 28 -6.56 -5.09 11.99
CA PRO A 28 -7.99 -5.04 11.70
C PRO A 28 -8.30 -4.64 10.25
N PHE A 29 -7.49 -3.76 9.67
CA PHE A 29 -7.63 -3.37 8.26
C PHE A 29 -7.30 -4.54 7.34
N VAL A 30 -6.16 -5.21 7.55
CA VAL A 30 -5.75 -6.34 6.71
C VAL A 30 -6.77 -7.47 6.78
N GLU A 31 -7.25 -7.77 7.99
CA GLU A 31 -8.28 -8.78 8.25
C GLU A 31 -9.57 -8.47 7.49
N GLN A 32 -10.11 -7.27 7.68
CA GLN A 32 -11.36 -6.86 7.06
C GLN A 32 -11.22 -6.71 5.54
N PHE A 33 -10.10 -6.16 5.04
CA PHE A 33 -9.85 -6.03 3.61
C PHE A 33 -9.78 -7.40 2.93
N CYS A 34 -9.09 -8.36 3.54
CA CYS A 34 -9.07 -9.74 3.07
C CYS A 34 -10.48 -10.35 3.05
N SER A 35 -11.28 -10.10 4.07
CA SER A 35 -12.66 -10.59 4.15
C SER A 35 -13.61 -9.93 3.15
N ASP A 36 -13.44 -8.65 2.83
CA ASP A 36 -14.39 -7.92 1.99
C ASP A 36 -14.04 -8.00 0.51
N VAL A 37 -12.75 -8.01 0.18
CA VAL A 37 -12.26 -7.91 -1.20
C VAL A 37 -11.86 -9.27 -1.75
N TYR A 38 -11.28 -10.14 -0.91
CA TYR A 38 -10.68 -11.40 -1.37
C TYR A 38 -11.45 -12.66 -0.99
N TYR A 39 -12.46 -12.54 -0.16
CA TYR A 39 -13.38 -13.62 0.11
C TYR A 39 -14.34 -13.80 -1.08
N ASP A 40 -14.29 -14.96 -1.71
CA ASP A 40 -15.17 -15.31 -2.83
C ASP A 40 -16.45 -16.04 -2.39
N GLY A 41 -16.69 -16.17 -1.08
CA GLY A 41 -17.84 -16.89 -0.52
C GLY A 41 -17.61 -18.39 -0.30
N GLU A 42 -16.55 -18.96 -0.88
CA GLU A 42 -16.28 -20.40 -0.85
C GLU A 42 -14.99 -20.73 -0.10
N THR A 43 -13.94 -19.90 -0.27
CA THR A 43 -12.62 -20.14 0.32
C THR A 43 -12.20 -19.00 1.24
N PRO A 44 -12.01 -19.25 2.55
CA PRO A 44 -11.45 -18.25 3.46
C PRO A 44 -10.02 -17.88 3.04
N VAL A 45 -9.66 -16.61 3.23
CA VAL A 45 -8.28 -16.14 3.04
C VAL A 45 -7.34 -16.91 3.99
N GLU A 46 -6.32 -17.56 3.44
CA GLU A 46 -5.39 -18.38 4.24
C GLU A 46 -4.49 -17.47 5.10
N VAL A 47 -4.44 -17.75 6.39
CA VAL A 47 -3.58 -17.06 7.36
C VAL A 47 -2.37 -17.91 7.68
N LEU A 48 -1.19 -17.42 7.30
CA LEU A 48 0.10 -17.99 7.65
C LEU A 48 0.50 -17.51 9.06
N MET A 49 0.27 -18.37 10.04
CA MET A 49 0.65 -18.14 11.43
C MET A 49 2.18 -18.22 11.59
N SER A 50 2.74 -17.29 12.36
CA SER A 50 4.16 -17.30 12.71
C SER A 50 4.34 -16.93 14.18
N GLU A 51 5.22 -17.66 14.88
CA GLU A 51 5.58 -17.34 16.27
C GLU A 51 6.51 -16.12 16.36
N LYS A 52 7.19 -15.75 15.27
CA LYS A 52 8.21 -14.69 15.24
C LYS A 52 7.76 -13.42 14.52
N PHE A 53 6.72 -13.53 13.68
CA PHE A 53 6.25 -12.44 12.82
C PHE A 53 4.72 -12.32 12.93
N PRO A 54 4.16 -11.13 12.64
CA PRO A 54 2.71 -11.01 12.48
C PRO A 54 2.16 -12.03 11.49
N ASN A 55 0.94 -12.49 11.76
CA ASN A 55 0.18 -13.36 10.86
C ASN A 55 0.20 -12.78 9.45
N THR A 56 0.58 -13.56 8.44
CA THR A 56 0.62 -13.09 7.06
C THR A 56 -0.58 -13.63 6.31
N TYR A 57 -1.26 -12.81 5.53
CA TYR A 57 -2.46 -13.22 4.79
C TYR A 57 -2.08 -13.53 3.35
N LYS A 58 -2.46 -14.72 2.85
CA LYS A 58 -2.29 -15.05 1.44
C LYS A 58 -3.49 -14.53 0.65
N VAL A 59 -3.23 -13.69 -0.34
CA VAL A 59 -4.28 -13.24 -1.25
C VAL A 59 -4.40 -14.20 -2.45
N PRO A 60 -5.63 -14.43 -2.95
CA PRO A 60 -5.85 -15.30 -4.09
C PRO A 60 -5.07 -14.85 -5.31
N ALA A 61 -4.68 -15.79 -6.17
CA ALA A 61 -3.84 -15.45 -7.30
C ALA A 61 -4.55 -14.71 -8.45
N TRP A 62 -5.89 -14.66 -8.43
CA TRP A 62 -6.65 -13.85 -9.39
C TRP A 62 -6.48 -12.35 -9.16
N VAL A 63 -5.85 -11.89 -8.07
CA VAL A 63 -5.58 -10.47 -7.82
C VAL A 63 -4.63 -9.84 -8.84
N GLU A 64 -3.89 -10.65 -9.59
CA GLU A 64 -3.10 -10.16 -10.74
C GLU A 64 -3.93 -10.10 -12.04
N SER A 65 -5.20 -10.51 -12.03
CA SER A 65 -6.05 -10.45 -13.21
C SER A 65 -6.43 -9.00 -13.52
N ASP A 66 -6.23 -8.60 -14.78
CA ASP A 66 -6.67 -7.31 -15.29
C ASP A 66 -8.19 -7.09 -15.18
N GLU A 67 -8.97 -8.17 -15.02
CA GLU A 67 -10.44 -8.13 -14.92
C GLU A 67 -10.94 -7.69 -13.54
N ARG A 68 -10.09 -7.72 -12.50
CA ARG A 68 -10.47 -7.44 -11.11
C ARG A 68 -9.48 -6.50 -10.43
N LYS A 69 -9.24 -5.35 -11.05
CA LYS A 69 -8.39 -4.30 -10.48
C LYS A 69 -9.05 -3.64 -9.27
N VAL A 70 -8.27 -3.43 -8.22
CA VAL A 70 -8.69 -2.78 -6.98
C VAL A 70 -7.94 -1.45 -6.86
N GLU A 71 -8.71 -0.37 -6.91
CA GLU A 71 -8.22 0.98 -6.59
C GLU A 71 -8.35 1.23 -5.08
N VAL A 72 -7.31 1.76 -4.46
CA VAL A 72 -7.37 2.29 -3.09
C VAL A 72 -7.26 3.81 -3.12
N LEU A 73 -8.21 4.44 -2.44
CA LEU A 73 -8.19 5.86 -2.12
C LEU A 73 -7.50 6.07 -0.77
N TYR A 74 -6.33 6.70 -0.79
CA TYR A 74 -5.60 7.13 0.39
C TYR A 74 -6.04 8.54 0.74
N GLU A 75 -6.49 8.73 1.98
CA GLU A 75 -6.86 10.04 2.50
C GLU A 75 -5.86 10.47 3.58
N PHE A 76 -5.23 11.62 3.37
CA PHE A 76 -4.21 12.19 4.25
C PHE A 76 -4.62 13.56 4.77
N GLU A 77 -4.12 13.92 5.95
CA GLU A 77 -4.17 15.29 6.43
C GLU A 77 -3.15 16.15 5.68
N GLY A 78 -3.64 17.15 4.95
CA GLY A 78 -2.85 18.13 4.23
C GLY A 78 -2.71 19.46 4.97
N ALA A 79 -2.00 20.39 4.34
CA ALA A 79 -1.71 21.70 4.91
C ALA A 79 -2.98 22.48 5.30
N GLY A 80 -3.00 22.96 6.54
CA GLY A 80 -4.13 23.71 7.11
C GLY A 80 -5.32 22.84 7.49
N GLY A 81 -5.12 21.53 7.73
CA GLY A 81 -6.18 20.60 8.12
C GLY A 81 -7.11 20.18 6.97
N ARG A 82 -6.72 20.46 5.71
CA ARG A 82 -7.48 20.05 4.53
C ARG A 82 -7.16 18.60 4.19
N SER A 83 -8.17 17.81 3.86
CA SER A 83 -7.98 16.46 3.36
C SER A 83 -7.32 16.46 1.98
N VAL A 84 -6.36 15.54 1.77
CA VAL A 84 -5.69 15.28 0.49
C VAL A 84 -5.94 13.83 0.13
N GLN A 85 -6.52 13.62 -1.05
CA GLN A 85 -6.84 12.29 -1.55
C GLN A 85 -5.90 11.92 -2.70
N VAL A 86 -5.37 10.71 -2.65
CA VAL A 86 -4.55 10.11 -3.70
C VAL A 86 -5.10 8.72 -3.96
N SER A 87 -5.46 8.40 -5.21
CA SER A 87 -5.83 7.04 -5.57
C SER A 87 -4.65 6.28 -6.14
N GLY A 88 -4.65 4.96 -6.06
CA GLY A 88 -3.62 4.14 -6.72
C GLY A 88 -3.93 2.65 -6.72
N PRO A 89 -3.16 1.89 -7.50
CA PRO A 89 -3.36 0.45 -7.65
C PRO A 89 -2.99 -0.28 -6.35
N PHE A 90 -3.88 -1.17 -5.89
CA PHE A 90 -3.64 -1.96 -4.69
C PHE A 90 -2.80 -3.21 -4.95
N GLU A 91 -2.73 -3.66 -6.19
CA GLU A 91 -2.04 -4.89 -6.59
C GLU A 91 -0.54 -4.85 -6.28
N LYS A 92 0.01 -3.65 -6.15
CA LYS A 92 1.41 -3.44 -5.78
C LYS A 92 1.67 -3.60 -4.28
N PHE A 93 0.64 -3.67 -3.43
CA PHE A 93 0.81 -3.92 -2.01
C PHE A 93 1.11 -5.38 -1.68
N PHE A 94 0.98 -6.29 -2.64
CA PHE A 94 1.26 -7.71 -2.42
C PHE A 94 2.73 -8.04 -2.62
N TYR A 95 3.30 -8.82 -1.70
CA TYR A 95 4.59 -9.47 -1.94
C TYR A 95 4.39 -10.83 -2.59
N GLN A 96 5.12 -11.14 -3.66
CA GLN A 96 5.06 -12.44 -4.31
C GLN A 96 5.82 -13.48 -3.50
N LYS A 97 5.13 -14.52 -3.00
CA LYS A 97 5.75 -15.56 -2.15
C LYS A 97 6.78 -16.41 -2.90
N ASN A 98 6.58 -16.64 -4.21
CA ASN A 98 7.46 -17.43 -5.07
C ASN A 98 7.44 -16.87 -6.51
N PRO A 99 8.45 -16.08 -6.93
CA PRO A 99 8.48 -15.49 -8.26
C PRO A 99 8.76 -16.52 -9.38
N THR A 100 9.29 -17.69 -9.02
CA THR A 100 9.46 -18.80 -9.97
C THR A 100 8.13 -19.48 -10.23
N ARG A 101 7.54 -19.23 -11.41
CA ARG A 101 6.49 -20.07 -12.01
C ARG A 101 6.97 -21.52 -12.05
N SER A 102 6.69 -22.31 -11.02
CA SER A 102 6.82 -23.76 -11.10
C SER A 102 5.61 -24.31 -11.87
N GLY A 103 5.61 -24.08 -13.19
CA GLY A 103 4.64 -24.59 -14.15
C GLY A 103 3.69 -23.55 -14.74
N PRO A 104 3.16 -23.78 -15.96
CA PRO A 104 2.25 -22.87 -16.68
C PRO A 104 0.85 -22.72 -16.05
N HIS A 105 0.57 -23.41 -14.93
CA HIS A 105 -0.76 -23.50 -14.32
C HIS A 105 -0.79 -23.18 -12.83
N ARG A 106 0.31 -22.68 -12.24
CA ARG A 106 0.27 -22.22 -10.84
C ARG A 106 0.11 -20.71 -10.81
N PRO A 107 -1.03 -20.19 -10.34
CA PRO A 107 -1.27 -18.77 -10.32
C PRO A 107 -0.45 -18.16 -9.16
N LEU A 108 0.05 -16.93 -9.34
CA LEU A 108 0.98 -16.29 -8.42
C LEU A 108 0.28 -15.90 -7.12
N GLU A 109 0.72 -16.44 -5.97
CA GLU A 109 0.18 -16.09 -4.65
C GLU A 109 0.80 -14.78 -4.14
N GLY A 110 -0.04 -13.83 -3.72
CA GLY A 110 0.38 -12.60 -3.05
C GLY A 110 0.31 -12.72 -1.53
N LEU A 111 1.08 -11.89 -0.83
CA LEU A 111 1.09 -11.80 0.63
C LEU A 111 0.79 -10.38 1.10
N MET A 112 -0.07 -10.26 2.11
CA MET A 112 -0.32 -9.04 2.87
C MET A 112 0.22 -9.17 4.30
N PHE A 113 0.84 -8.10 4.79
CA PHE A 113 1.48 -8.08 6.10
C PHE A 113 0.77 -7.08 7.02
N PRO A 114 0.19 -7.54 8.13
CA PRO A 114 -0.29 -6.65 9.16
C PRO A 114 0.89 -6.15 10.02
N GLN A 115 0.77 -4.94 10.54
CA GLN A 115 1.62 -4.40 11.59
C GLN A 115 1.52 -5.27 12.85
N ARG A 116 2.53 -5.25 13.71
CA ARG A 116 2.40 -5.87 15.04
C ARG A 116 1.37 -5.08 15.84
N ARG A 117 0.61 -5.75 16.70
CA ARG A 117 -0.37 -5.09 17.58
C ARG A 117 0.28 -4.06 18.52
N SER A 118 1.56 -4.22 18.83
CA SER A 118 2.37 -3.29 19.62
C SER A 118 2.70 -1.98 18.89
N ASP A 119 2.58 -1.96 17.56
CA ASP A 119 3.10 -0.86 16.76
C ASP A 119 2.08 0.28 16.68
N SER A 120 2.55 1.50 16.99
CA SER A 120 1.71 2.70 17.01
C SER A 120 1.54 3.36 15.65
N HIS A 121 2.13 2.79 14.60
CA HIS A 121 2.14 3.30 13.24
C HIS A 121 2.18 2.13 12.24
N GLY A 122 1.64 2.37 11.05
CA GLY A 122 1.85 1.51 9.89
C GLY A 122 3.13 1.89 9.16
N VAL A 123 3.53 1.08 8.20
CA VAL A 123 4.69 1.32 7.35
C VAL A 123 4.25 1.20 5.90
N PHE A 124 4.61 2.17 5.08
CA PHE A 124 4.61 2.05 3.63
C PHE A 124 6.04 1.74 3.17
N GLY A 125 6.24 0.47 2.81
CA GLY A 125 7.51 -0.05 2.32
C GLY A 125 7.66 0.10 0.80
N LEU A 126 8.73 -0.46 0.24
CA LEU A 126 9.05 -0.40 -1.19
C LEU A 126 7.90 -0.81 -2.11
N ASN A 127 7.07 -1.76 -1.70
CA ASN A 127 5.88 -2.18 -2.45
C ASN A 127 4.85 -1.04 -2.65
N PHE A 128 4.73 -0.09 -1.70
CA PHE A 128 3.95 1.14 -1.87
C PHE A 128 4.64 2.13 -2.82
N PHE A 129 5.96 2.30 -2.70
CA PHE A 129 6.71 3.16 -3.61
C PHE A 129 6.72 2.66 -5.07
N GLN A 130 6.31 1.40 -5.30
CA GLN A 130 6.09 0.85 -6.64
C GLN A 130 4.71 1.20 -7.23
N SER A 131 3.73 1.62 -6.41
CA SER A 131 2.44 2.14 -6.87
C SER A 131 2.31 3.65 -6.79
N MET A 132 3.28 4.34 -6.18
CA MET A 132 3.21 5.76 -5.91
C MET A 132 4.54 6.43 -6.20
N TYR A 133 4.50 7.55 -6.92
CA TYR A 133 5.58 8.52 -6.88
C TYR A 133 5.51 9.24 -5.54
N VAL A 134 6.63 9.26 -4.81
CA VAL A 134 6.73 9.90 -3.50
C VAL A 134 7.93 10.83 -3.51
N SER A 135 7.69 12.10 -3.19
CA SER A 135 8.74 13.11 -3.03
C SER A 135 8.70 13.69 -1.63
N LEU A 136 9.83 13.62 -0.93
CA LEU A 136 10.01 14.13 0.43
C LEU A 136 10.65 15.52 0.37
N HIS A 137 10.01 16.51 0.96
CA HIS A 137 10.46 17.89 0.91
C HIS A 137 10.75 18.44 2.30
N GLN A 138 12.00 18.86 2.51
CA GLN A 138 12.36 19.67 3.67
C GLN A 138 12.05 21.14 3.37
N ALA A 139 11.16 21.74 4.15
CA ALA A 139 10.79 23.13 3.95
C ALA A 139 11.84 24.06 4.55
N LYS A 140 12.34 25.03 3.78
CA LYS A 140 13.25 26.07 4.30
C LYS A 140 12.55 26.98 5.31
N ASN A 141 11.27 27.26 5.07
CA ASN A 141 10.36 28.01 5.93
C ASN A 141 9.01 27.29 5.93
N GLY A 142 8.56 26.75 7.07
CA GLY A 142 7.28 26.03 7.19
C GLY A 142 7.44 24.61 7.71
N LEU A 143 6.45 23.75 7.41
CA LEU A 143 6.47 22.34 7.78
C LEU A 143 6.99 21.49 6.63
N ASP A 144 7.80 20.48 6.96
CA ASP A 144 8.19 19.44 6.02
C ASP A 144 6.95 18.72 5.48
N PHE A 145 7.00 18.34 4.21
CA PHE A 145 5.83 17.78 3.54
C PHE A 145 6.20 16.70 2.54
N VAL A 146 5.20 15.89 2.22
CA VAL A 146 5.29 14.81 1.23
C VAL A 146 4.40 15.18 0.05
N ARG A 147 4.89 14.96 -1.16
CA ARG A 147 4.07 14.93 -2.38
C ARG A 147 3.93 13.50 -2.86
N MET A 148 2.72 13.13 -3.24
CA MET A 148 2.38 11.79 -3.71
C MET A 148 1.56 11.89 -4.98
N ALA A 149 1.76 10.94 -5.87
CA ALA A 149 0.95 10.76 -7.07
C ALA A 149 0.92 9.28 -7.46
N ALA A 150 -0.21 8.84 -7.99
CA ALA A 150 -0.40 7.46 -8.45
C ALA A 150 0.61 7.09 -9.54
N GLN A 151 1.08 5.85 -9.52
CA GLN A 151 1.74 5.23 -10.66
C GLN A 151 0.87 4.08 -11.17
N TRP A 152 0.06 4.38 -12.18
CA TRP A 152 -0.72 3.35 -12.86
C TRP A 152 0.16 2.65 -13.89
N PRO A 153 0.32 1.31 -13.84
CA PRO A 153 1.15 0.58 -14.80
C PRO A 153 0.82 0.90 -16.27
N GLU A 154 -0.46 1.15 -16.55
CA GLU A 154 -0.99 1.45 -17.88
C GLU A 154 -0.63 2.87 -18.34
N ASN A 155 -0.45 3.79 -17.38
CA ASN A 155 -0.16 5.20 -17.66
C ASN A 155 1.29 5.59 -17.38
N PHE A 156 2.15 4.66 -16.98
CA PHE A 156 3.54 4.91 -16.56
C PHE A 156 4.31 5.87 -17.49
N LYS A 157 4.19 5.71 -18.81
CA LYS A 157 4.86 6.60 -19.79
C LYS A 157 4.25 8.01 -19.88
N THR A 158 2.95 8.13 -19.64
CA THR A 158 2.23 9.41 -19.63
C THR A 158 2.50 10.14 -18.33
N ASP A 159 2.37 9.44 -17.20
CA ASP A 159 2.62 9.99 -15.87
C ASP A 159 4.07 10.50 -15.75
N LEU A 160 5.05 9.77 -16.29
CA LEU A 160 6.45 10.22 -16.36
C LEU A 160 6.68 11.56 -17.06
N ARG A 161 5.87 11.91 -18.06
CA ARG A 161 5.99 13.19 -18.76
C ARG A 161 5.43 14.35 -17.93
N ASP A 162 4.36 14.11 -17.18
CA ASP A 162 3.78 15.10 -16.28
C ASP A 162 4.70 15.39 -15.08
N TYR A 163 5.64 14.48 -14.79
CA TYR A 163 6.69 14.66 -13.79
C TYR A 163 7.94 15.42 -14.27
N GLU A 164 8.08 15.73 -15.57
CA GLU A 164 9.11 16.66 -16.07
C GLU A 164 8.73 18.11 -15.71
N ILE A 165 8.74 18.44 -14.42
CA ILE A 165 8.50 19.80 -13.93
C ILE A 165 9.75 20.63 -14.23
N THR A 166 9.64 21.52 -15.23
CA THR A 166 10.67 22.52 -15.53
C THR A 166 10.94 23.36 -14.28
N GLY A 167 12.15 23.27 -13.71
CA GLY A 167 12.60 24.12 -12.60
C GLY A 167 12.90 23.43 -11.27
N LEU A 168 12.74 22.11 -11.14
CA LEU A 168 13.27 21.35 -10.00
C LEU A 168 14.68 20.84 -10.31
N SER A 169 15.69 21.63 -9.97
CA SER A 169 17.07 21.12 -9.92
C SER A 169 17.18 20.13 -8.77
N ALA A 170 17.56 18.89 -9.05
CA ALA A 170 18.12 18.00 -8.03
C ALA A 170 19.33 18.70 -7.42
N THR A 171 19.24 19.07 -6.14
CA THR A 171 20.38 19.54 -5.35
C THR A 171 21.04 18.37 -4.66
#